data_AF-A0A1B3IVW8-F1
#
_entry.id   AF-A0A1B3IVW8-F1
#
_cell.length_a   1.000
_cell.length_b   1.000
_cell.length_c   1.000
_cell.angle_alpha   90.00
_cell.angle_beta   90.00
_cell.angle_gamma   90.00
#
_symmetry.space_group_name_H-M   'P 1'
#
loop_
_entity.id
_entity.type
_entity.pdbx_description
1 polymer ?
#
loop_
_entity_poly.entity_id
_entity_poly.type
_entity_poly.pdbx_seq_one_letter_code
_entity_poly.pdbx_strand_id
1 'polypeptide(L)'
;TKDDENVNSQPFMRYRDRFQFCQEAIDKAEAETGERKGHYLNVTAGTFEEMMERAEFAKEIGSPIIMNDFLTTGWAAHQSLSKWCRKNGMLLHVHRALHGVLDRNPNHGINFRVLTKMLRLMGGDHLHSGTVVGKLEGDREATIGWVNIMRDRYIKADRSKGIFFDQDWGAMPGVIPVASGGIHVWHMPALVNIFGNDSVLQFGGGTLGHPWGNAAGAAANRVALEACVQARNEGRQLEKEGKDILVNAAKS
;
A
#
# COMPACT_ATOMS: atom_id res chain seq x y z
N THR A 1 -7.38 2.51 -7.29
CA THR A 1 -8.04 1.52 -6.41
C THR A 1 -7.27 0.21 -6.47
N LYS A 2 -7.74 -0.89 -5.89
CA LYS A 2 -7.05 -2.19 -5.94
C LYS A 2 -8.05 -3.35 -5.94
N ASP A 3 -7.64 -4.47 -6.49
CA ASP A 3 -8.23 -5.77 -6.18
C ASP A 3 -7.99 -6.11 -4.71
N ASP A 4 -8.88 -6.87 -4.08
CA ASP A 4 -8.59 -7.52 -2.78
C ASP A 4 -7.52 -8.62 -2.99
N GLU A 5 -6.77 -8.99 -1.94
CA GLU A 5 -5.72 -10.01 -2.09
C GLU A 5 -6.27 -11.35 -2.58
N ASN A 6 -7.49 -11.70 -2.15
CA ASN A 6 -8.14 -12.95 -2.54
C ASN A 6 -8.91 -12.84 -3.87
N VAL A 7 -8.98 -11.67 -4.49
CA VAL A 7 -9.59 -11.48 -5.81
C VAL A 7 -8.56 -11.87 -6.87
N ASN A 8 -8.71 -13.07 -7.43
CA ASN A 8 -7.81 -13.63 -8.44
C ASN A 8 -8.60 -13.90 -9.73
N SER A 9 -9.17 -15.10 -9.87
CA SER A 9 -10.09 -15.47 -10.96
C SER A 9 -11.08 -16.52 -10.46
N GLN A 10 -12.24 -16.08 -9.99
CA GLN A 10 -13.27 -16.92 -9.38
C GLN A 10 -14.50 -17.08 -10.30
N PRO A 11 -15.38 -18.07 -10.05
CA PRO A 11 -16.57 -18.28 -10.89
C PRO A 11 -17.46 -17.04 -11.07
N PHE A 12 -17.55 -16.18 -10.05
CA PHE A 12 -18.37 -14.97 -10.09
C PHE A 12 -17.69 -13.77 -10.78
N MET A 13 -16.37 -13.82 -10.99
CA MET A 13 -15.60 -12.73 -11.60
C MET A 13 -14.26 -13.26 -12.12
N ARG A 14 -14.18 -13.48 -13.44
CA ARG A 14 -12.93 -13.90 -14.11
C ARG A 14 -11.98 -12.72 -14.23
N TYR A 15 -10.67 -13.00 -14.14
CA TYR A 15 -9.66 -11.94 -14.11
C TYR A 15 -9.68 -11.06 -15.36
N ARG A 16 -9.88 -11.66 -16.53
CA ARG A 16 -9.76 -10.96 -17.81
C ARG A 16 -10.85 -9.91 -17.98
N ASP A 17 -12.10 -10.28 -17.67
CA ASP A 17 -13.24 -9.36 -17.69
C ASP A 17 -13.02 -8.21 -16.70
N ARG A 18 -12.59 -8.54 -15.47
CA ARG A 18 -12.28 -7.54 -14.43
C ARG A 18 -11.22 -6.54 -14.90
N PHE A 19 -10.12 -7.03 -15.48
CA PHE A 19 -9.03 -6.18 -15.96
C PHE A 19 -9.52 -5.18 -17.02
N GLN A 20 -10.35 -5.63 -17.96
CA GLN A 20 -10.92 -4.77 -19.01
C GLN A 20 -11.82 -3.68 -18.42
N PHE A 21 -12.79 -4.04 -17.59
CA PHE A 21 -13.69 -3.06 -16.98
C PHE A 21 -12.97 -2.11 -16.03
N CYS A 22 -11.97 -2.58 -15.29
CA CYS A 22 -11.15 -1.71 -14.44
C CYS A 22 -10.33 -0.73 -15.27
N GLN A 23 -9.76 -1.15 -16.41
CA GLN A 23 -9.01 -0.25 -17.28
C GLN A 23 -9.91 0.81 -17.92
N GLU A 24 -11.10 0.44 -18.41
CA GLU A 24 -12.09 1.40 -18.89
C GLU A 24 -12.44 2.44 -17.82
N ALA A 25 -12.62 2.01 -16.57
CA ALA A 25 -12.90 2.90 -15.45
C ALA A 25 -11.71 3.82 -15.10
N ILE A 26 -10.46 3.35 -15.26
CA ILE A 26 -9.25 4.16 -15.10
C ILE A 26 -9.24 5.27 -16.15
N ASP A 27 -9.43 4.92 -17.43
CA ASP A 27 -9.35 5.86 -18.55
C ASP A 27 -10.44 6.93 -18.43
N LYS A 28 -11.67 6.52 -18.10
CA LYS A 28 -12.78 7.43 -17.83
C LYS A 28 -12.46 8.39 -16.69
N ALA A 29 -12.01 7.89 -15.54
CA ALA A 29 -11.74 8.73 -14.37
C ALA A 29 -10.54 9.67 -14.60
N GLU A 30 -9.53 9.25 -15.35
CA GLU A 30 -8.41 10.10 -15.75
C GLU A 30 -8.87 11.21 -16.70
N ALA A 31 -9.70 10.90 -17.69
CA ALA A 31 -10.28 11.90 -18.59
C ALA A 31 -11.17 12.93 -17.86
N GLU A 32 -11.97 12.50 -16.88
CA GLU A 32 -12.85 13.38 -16.12
C GLU A 32 -12.10 14.29 -15.12
N THR A 33 -10.97 13.83 -14.58
CA THR A 33 -10.28 14.54 -13.48
C THR A 33 -8.96 15.21 -13.89
N GLY A 34 -8.36 14.81 -15.02
CA GLY A 34 -7.04 15.29 -15.47
C GLY A 34 -5.86 14.78 -14.64
N GLU A 35 -6.08 13.92 -13.64
CA GLU A 35 -5.03 13.33 -12.81
C GLU A 35 -4.79 11.87 -13.22
N ARG A 36 -3.53 11.42 -13.21
CA ARG A 36 -3.17 10.02 -13.46
C ARG A 36 -3.89 9.08 -12.49
N LYS A 37 -4.57 8.05 -13.03
CA LYS A 37 -5.27 7.03 -12.23
C LYS A 37 -4.62 5.66 -12.37
N GLY A 38 -4.99 4.75 -11.47
CA GLY A 38 -4.51 3.37 -11.49
C GLY A 38 -5.38 2.46 -10.63
N HIS A 39 -5.45 1.19 -11.03
CA HIS A 39 -6.05 0.11 -10.27
C HIS A 39 -5.05 -1.03 -10.15
N TYR A 40 -4.77 -1.51 -8.94
CA TYR A 40 -3.78 -2.56 -8.76
C TYR A 40 -4.41 -3.90 -9.16
N LEU A 41 -4.20 -4.29 -10.41
CA LEU A 41 -4.75 -5.52 -10.98
C LEU A 41 -3.99 -6.73 -10.41
N ASN A 42 -4.68 -7.63 -9.71
CA ASN A 42 -4.05 -8.73 -9.00
C ASN A 42 -3.68 -9.87 -9.96
N VAL A 43 -2.37 -10.08 -10.12
CA VAL A 43 -1.81 -11.14 -10.98
C VAL A 43 -1.53 -12.44 -10.23
N THR A 44 -1.73 -12.48 -8.90
CA THR A 44 -1.55 -13.68 -8.08
C THR A 44 -2.36 -14.85 -8.64
N ALA A 45 -1.71 -15.98 -8.91
CA ALA A 45 -2.30 -17.13 -9.59
C ALA A 45 -1.82 -18.47 -9.01
N GLY A 46 -2.44 -19.57 -9.44
CA GLY A 46 -2.11 -20.92 -8.96
C GLY A 46 -0.82 -21.48 -9.57
N THR A 47 -0.44 -21.00 -10.75
CA THR A 47 0.82 -21.35 -11.42
C THR A 47 1.59 -20.11 -11.85
N PHE A 48 2.88 -20.30 -12.15
CA PHE A 48 3.72 -19.22 -12.64
C PHE A 48 3.24 -18.72 -14.02
N GLU A 49 2.86 -19.64 -14.90
CA GLU A 49 2.41 -19.35 -16.25
C GLU A 49 1.15 -18.48 -16.24
N GLU A 50 0.16 -18.81 -15.40
CA GLU A 50 -1.05 -18.00 -15.24
C GLU A 50 -0.74 -16.61 -14.67
N MET A 51 0.20 -16.51 -13.72
CA MET A 51 0.60 -15.21 -13.16
C MET A 51 1.21 -14.32 -14.24
N MET A 52 2.07 -14.89 -15.09
CA MET A 52 2.71 -14.15 -16.18
C MET A 52 1.72 -13.81 -17.29
N GLU A 53 0.76 -14.69 -17.63
CA GLU A 53 -0.32 -14.40 -18.57
C GLU A 53 -1.13 -13.17 -18.14
N ARG A 54 -1.48 -13.09 -16.85
CA ARG A 54 -2.18 -11.93 -16.29
C ARG A 54 -1.34 -10.65 -16.35
N ALA A 55 -0.05 -10.76 -16.02
CA ALA A 55 0.86 -9.61 -16.07
C ALA A 55 1.02 -9.07 -17.50
N GLU A 56 1.20 -9.95 -18.50
CA GLU A 56 1.27 -9.57 -19.91
C GLU A 56 -0.04 -8.92 -20.38
N PHE A 57 -1.19 -9.46 -19.98
CA PHE A 57 -2.47 -8.84 -20.33
C PHE A 57 -2.66 -7.45 -19.69
N ALA A 58 -2.26 -7.27 -18.42
CA ALA A 58 -2.29 -5.96 -17.77
C ALA A 58 -1.42 -4.92 -18.50
N LYS A 59 -0.26 -5.34 -19.02
CA LYS A 59 0.60 -4.50 -19.87
C LYS A 59 -0.05 -4.20 -21.23
N GLU A 60 -0.64 -5.20 -21.88
CA GLU A 60 -1.31 -5.07 -23.18
C GLU A 60 -2.40 -3.99 -23.14
N ILE A 61 -3.20 -3.97 -22.06
CA ILE A 61 -4.26 -2.98 -21.87
C ILE A 61 -3.77 -1.64 -21.30
N GLY A 62 -2.46 -1.46 -21.11
CA GLY A 62 -1.86 -0.17 -20.70
C GLY A 62 -2.00 0.16 -19.21
N SER A 63 -2.23 -0.83 -18.34
CA SER A 63 -2.32 -0.59 -16.91
C SER A 63 -0.97 -0.08 -16.35
N PRO A 64 -0.96 0.93 -15.45
CA PRO A 64 0.29 1.46 -14.92
C PRO A 64 0.83 0.66 -13.71
N ILE A 65 0.01 -0.20 -13.11
CA ILE A 65 0.34 -0.88 -11.86
C ILE A 65 -0.42 -2.21 -11.70
N ILE A 66 0.27 -3.24 -11.24
CA ILE A 66 -0.31 -4.54 -10.86
C ILE A 66 -0.06 -4.82 -9.38
N MET A 67 -0.68 -5.87 -8.83
CA MET A 67 -0.35 -6.38 -7.50
C MET A 67 -0.12 -7.88 -7.42
N ASN A 68 0.67 -8.28 -6.42
CA ASN A 68 0.93 -9.69 -6.11
C ASN A 68 1.04 -9.94 -4.59
N ASP A 69 0.62 -11.13 -4.15
CA ASP A 69 0.69 -11.58 -2.77
C ASP A 69 1.98 -12.37 -2.51
N PHE A 70 3.11 -11.69 -2.28
CA PHE A 70 4.44 -12.32 -2.38
C PHE A 70 4.68 -13.54 -1.47
N LEU A 71 4.03 -13.62 -0.31
CA LEU A 71 4.16 -14.75 0.61
C LEU A 71 3.38 -15.98 0.13
N THR A 72 2.18 -15.79 -0.42
CA THR A 72 1.31 -16.88 -0.88
C THR A 72 1.63 -17.33 -2.30
N THR A 73 2.08 -16.42 -3.18
CA THR A 73 2.65 -16.77 -4.49
C THR A 73 3.99 -17.49 -4.36
N GLY A 74 4.74 -17.18 -3.30
CA GLY A 74 6.10 -17.68 -3.08
C GLY A 74 7.19 -16.81 -3.71
N TRP A 75 8.36 -16.84 -3.09
CA TRP A 75 9.46 -15.89 -3.36
C TRP A 75 10.09 -16.03 -4.76
N ALA A 76 10.19 -17.26 -5.29
CA ALA A 76 10.76 -17.49 -6.62
C ALA A 76 9.89 -16.88 -7.73
N ALA A 77 8.58 -17.11 -7.68
CA ALA A 77 7.62 -16.53 -8.61
C ALA A 77 7.57 -15.00 -8.47
N HIS A 78 7.53 -14.49 -7.23
CA HIS A 78 7.53 -13.06 -6.98
C HIS A 78 8.79 -12.35 -7.52
N GLN A 79 9.97 -12.92 -7.33
CA GLN A 79 11.21 -12.34 -7.85
C GLN A 79 11.26 -12.33 -9.39
N SER A 80 10.69 -13.36 -10.04
CA SER A 80 10.51 -13.38 -11.50
C SER A 80 9.56 -12.27 -11.96
N LEU A 81 8.42 -12.09 -11.27
CA LEU A 81 7.48 -11.01 -11.56
C LEU A 81 8.13 -9.63 -11.39
N SER A 82 8.88 -9.40 -10.31
CA SER A 82 9.56 -8.13 -10.07
C SER A 82 10.56 -7.78 -11.18
N LYS A 83 11.35 -8.75 -11.63
CA LYS A 83 12.25 -8.58 -12.79
C LYS A 83 11.50 -8.30 -14.07
N TRP A 84 10.35 -8.94 -14.27
CA TRP A 84 9.48 -8.66 -15.42
C TRP A 84 8.91 -7.24 -15.35
N CYS A 85 8.42 -6.80 -14.19
CA CYS A 85 7.90 -5.45 -13.98
C CYS A 85 8.94 -4.39 -14.35
N ARG A 86 10.17 -4.54 -13.86
CA ARG A 86 11.29 -3.67 -14.21
C ARG A 86 11.56 -3.60 -15.72
N LYS A 87 11.50 -4.73 -16.43
CA LYS A 87 11.74 -4.78 -17.89
C LYS A 87 10.61 -4.15 -18.70
N ASN A 88 9.41 -4.09 -18.13
CA ASN A 88 8.20 -3.66 -18.82
C ASN A 88 7.66 -2.30 -18.34
N GLY A 89 8.36 -1.62 -17.43
CA GLY A 89 7.92 -0.33 -16.89
C GLY A 89 6.63 -0.40 -16.07
N MET A 90 6.37 -1.55 -15.43
CA MET A 90 5.16 -1.79 -14.65
C MET A 90 5.44 -1.58 -13.16
N LEU A 91 4.63 -0.79 -12.47
CA LEU A 91 4.71 -0.69 -11.01
C LEU A 91 4.16 -1.97 -10.35
N LEU A 92 4.77 -2.38 -9.25
CA LEU A 92 4.42 -3.58 -8.49
C LEU A 92 4.01 -3.25 -7.06
N HIS A 93 2.69 -3.25 -6.80
CA HIS A 93 2.15 -3.20 -5.45
C HIS A 93 2.20 -4.57 -4.78
N VAL A 94 2.71 -4.67 -3.55
CA VAL A 94 2.86 -5.96 -2.88
C VAL A 94 2.00 -6.05 -1.64
N HIS A 95 1.11 -7.05 -1.65
CA HIS A 95 0.29 -7.39 -0.49
C HIS A 95 0.98 -8.46 0.35
N ARG A 96 0.79 -8.39 1.66
CA ARG A 96 1.46 -9.26 2.65
C ARG A 96 0.53 -10.34 3.21
N ALA A 97 -0.41 -10.85 2.41
CA ALA A 97 -1.29 -11.95 2.83
C ALA A 97 -0.46 -13.08 3.45
N LEU A 98 -0.97 -13.75 4.50
CA LEU A 98 -0.27 -14.75 5.33
C LEU A 98 0.75 -14.20 6.35
N HIS A 99 1.18 -12.93 6.31
CA HIS A 99 2.25 -12.44 7.20
C HIS A 99 1.98 -12.66 8.70
N GLY A 100 0.75 -12.41 9.15
CA GLY A 100 0.34 -12.57 10.55
C GLY A 100 0.44 -14.00 11.10
N VAL A 101 0.54 -15.01 10.22
CA VAL A 101 0.85 -16.40 10.62
C VAL A 101 2.32 -16.53 11.02
N LEU A 102 3.20 -15.74 10.42
CA LEU A 102 4.65 -15.81 10.61
C LEU A 102 5.15 -14.82 11.67
N ASP A 103 4.54 -13.64 11.79
CA ASP A 103 5.15 -12.50 12.46
C ASP A 103 4.45 -12.00 13.73
N ARG A 104 3.30 -12.58 14.09
CA ARG A 104 2.47 -12.07 15.18
C ARG A 104 2.92 -12.50 16.56
N ASN A 105 3.40 -13.74 16.72
CA ASN A 105 3.76 -14.26 18.03
C ASN A 105 5.17 -13.77 18.42
N PRO A 106 5.33 -13.02 19.54
CA PRO A 106 6.63 -12.51 19.95
C PRO A 106 7.63 -13.60 20.36
N ASN A 107 7.15 -14.82 20.65
CA ASN A 107 7.96 -15.92 21.15
C ASN A 107 8.34 -16.96 20.06
N HIS A 108 7.70 -16.92 18.89
CA HIS A 108 7.96 -17.87 17.81
C HIS A 108 7.56 -17.31 16.46
N GLY A 109 8.47 -17.37 15.48
CA GLY A 109 8.21 -16.93 14.11
C GLY A 109 9.31 -16.03 13.55
N ILE A 110 8.96 -15.24 12.55
CA ILE A 110 9.84 -14.30 11.86
C ILE A 110 9.19 -12.93 11.93
N ASN A 111 9.81 -11.98 12.66
CA ASN A 111 9.24 -10.63 12.77
C ASN A 111 9.11 -9.94 11.40
N PHE A 112 8.04 -9.16 11.22
CA PHE A 112 7.71 -8.49 9.95
C PHE A 112 8.88 -7.70 9.36
N ARG A 113 9.73 -7.07 10.20
CA ARG A 113 10.91 -6.32 9.72
C ARG A 113 11.86 -7.16 8.86
N VAL A 114 11.95 -8.47 9.12
CA VAL A 114 12.75 -9.39 8.30
C VAL A 114 12.08 -9.62 6.96
N LEU A 115 10.76 -9.87 6.94
CA LEU A 115 9.97 -10.03 5.71
C LEU A 115 10.02 -8.76 4.85
N THR A 116 10.01 -7.58 5.47
CA THR A 116 10.20 -6.29 4.81
C THR A 116 11.55 -6.19 4.10
N LYS A 117 12.65 -6.58 4.76
CA LYS A 117 13.98 -6.61 4.13
C LYS A 117 14.02 -7.59 2.96
N MET A 118 13.46 -8.78 3.14
CA MET A 118 13.39 -9.79 2.09
C MET A 118 12.64 -9.27 0.87
N LEU A 119 11.51 -8.59 1.07
CA LEU A 119 10.76 -8.00 -0.03
C LEU A 119 11.53 -6.87 -0.72
N ARG A 120 12.15 -5.94 0.02
CA ARG A 120 12.99 -4.89 -0.61
C ARG A 120 14.10 -5.48 -1.48
N LEU A 121 14.68 -6.62 -1.09
CA LEU A 121 15.67 -7.37 -1.89
C LEU A 121 15.05 -8.07 -3.11
N MET A 122 13.89 -8.72 -2.95
CA MET A 122 13.19 -9.42 -4.05
C MET A 122 12.62 -8.46 -5.09
N GLY A 123 12.26 -7.25 -4.64
CA GLY A 123 11.79 -6.12 -5.42
C GLY A 123 10.27 -5.96 -5.42
N GLY A 124 9.81 -4.78 -5.03
CA GLY A 124 8.43 -4.32 -5.13
C GLY A 124 8.41 -2.81 -4.88
N ASP A 125 7.48 -2.09 -5.48
CA ASP A 125 7.43 -0.63 -5.37
C ASP A 125 6.63 -0.20 -4.15
N HIS A 126 5.59 -0.97 -3.79
CA HIS A 126 4.82 -0.75 -2.57
C HIS A 126 4.79 -2.01 -1.69
N LEU A 127 4.67 -1.84 -0.36
CA LEU A 127 4.38 -2.93 0.58
C LEU A 127 3.47 -2.45 1.71
N HIS A 128 2.44 -3.23 2.00
CA HIS A 128 1.61 -3.04 3.20
C HIS A 128 2.46 -3.07 4.48
N SER A 129 2.37 -2.01 5.29
CA SER A 129 3.22 -1.80 6.48
C SER A 129 2.46 -1.77 7.80
N GLY A 130 1.12 -1.80 7.74
CA GLY A 130 0.24 -1.65 8.92
C GLY A 130 -0.22 -0.21 9.08
N THR A 131 -1.09 0.04 10.06
CA THR A 131 -1.71 1.36 10.26
C THR A 131 -1.43 1.97 11.62
N VAL A 132 -1.01 1.19 12.60
CA VAL A 132 -0.92 1.53 14.04
C VAL A 132 -2.29 1.81 14.67
N VAL A 133 -3.14 2.62 14.03
CA VAL A 133 -4.42 3.11 14.54
C VAL A 133 -5.65 2.41 13.92
N GLY A 134 -5.43 1.47 13.00
CA GLY A 134 -6.53 0.76 12.33
C GLY A 134 -6.95 -0.53 13.03
N LYS A 135 -7.65 -1.40 12.29
CA LYS A 135 -8.25 -2.63 12.85
C LYS A 135 -7.25 -3.76 13.15
N LEU A 136 -6.07 -3.71 12.52
CA LEU A 136 -5.05 -4.76 12.63
C LEU A 136 -3.94 -4.30 13.56
N GLU A 137 -3.38 -5.24 14.31
CA GLU A 137 -2.29 -5.01 15.25
C GLU A 137 -1.09 -4.31 14.59
N GLY A 138 -0.49 -3.36 15.30
CA GLY A 138 0.72 -2.67 14.88
C GLY A 138 1.26 -1.77 15.98
N ASP A 139 2.35 -2.19 16.62
CA ASP A 139 3.09 -1.34 17.55
C ASP A 139 3.69 -0.14 16.81
N ARG A 140 3.57 1.05 17.39
CA ARG A 140 3.95 2.30 16.72
C ARG A 140 5.45 2.38 16.46
N GLU A 141 6.27 2.11 17.48
CA GLU A 141 7.73 2.25 17.37
C GLU A 141 8.32 1.18 16.45
N ALA A 142 7.82 -0.04 16.55
CA ALA A 142 8.18 -1.10 15.62
C ALA A 142 7.78 -0.75 14.18
N THR A 143 6.60 -0.15 13.98
CA THR A 143 6.13 0.32 12.66
C THR A 143 7.05 1.35 12.06
N ILE A 144 7.42 2.38 12.83
CA ILE A 144 8.41 3.37 12.39
C ILE A 144 9.73 2.68 12.02
N GLY A 145 10.15 1.69 12.81
CA GLY A 145 11.34 0.89 12.54
C GLY A 145 11.33 0.23 11.15
N TRP A 146 10.30 -0.55 10.79
CA TRP A 146 10.27 -1.18 9.48
C TRP A 146 9.93 -0.22 8.34
N VAL A 147 9.19 0.87 8.59
CA VAL A 147 9.01 1.94 7.59
C VAL A 147 10.35 2.59 7.22
N ASN A 148 11.23 2.81 8.18
CA ASN A 148 12.60 3.28 7.90
C ASN A 148 13.39 2.24 7.10
N ILE A 149 13.27 0.94 7.43
CA ILE A 149 13.86 -0.15 6.62
C ILE A 149 13.37 -0.11 5.17
N MET A 150 12.10 0.24 4.94
CA MET A 150 11.52 0.29 3.59
C MET A 150 12.08 1.44 2.76
N ARG A 151 12.27 2.63 3.35
CA ARG A 151 12.55 3.86 2.60
C ARG A 151 14.00 4.28 2.64
N ASP A 152 14.61 4.24 3.82
CA ASP A 152 15.88 4.91 4.06
C ASP A 152 17.03 4.12 3.45
N ARG A 153 18.09 4.83 3.07
CA ARG A 153 19.34 4.22 2.60
C ARG A 153 20.10 3.55 3.75
N TYR A 154 20.25 4.28 4.86
CA TYR A 154 20.98 3.81 6.03
C TYR A 154 20.10 3.91 7.27
N ILE A 155 19.99 2.81 8.01
CA ILE A 155 19.23 2.74 9.25
C ILE A 155 20.18 2.30 10.35
N LYS A 156 20.39 3.15 11.36
CA LYS A 156 21.19 2.82 12.54
C LYS A 156 20.43 1.86 13.45
N ALA A 157 21.15 0.97 14.14
CA ALA A 157 20.61 0.14 15.20
C ALA A 157 19.93 1.00 16.27
N ASP A 158 18.69 0.65 16.59
CA ASP A 158 17.86 1.28 17.59
C ASP A 158 16.89 0.24 18.17
N ARG A 159 17.22 -0.25 19.36
CA ARG A 159 16.42 -1.29 20.03
C ARG A 159 15.03 -0.80 20.42
N SER A 160 14.84 0.50 20.62
CA SER A 160 13.52 1.07 20.95
C SER A 160 12.51 0.90 19.82
N LYS A 161 12.99 0.82 18.57
CA LYS A 161 12.22 0.56 17.35
C LYS A 161 12.36 -0.87 16.84
N GLY A 162 12.98 -1.75 17.63
CA GLY A 162 13.25 -3.13 17.24
C GLY A 162 14.27 -3.29 16.11
N ILE A 163 15.14 -2.30 15.88
CA ILE A 163 16.23 -2.39 14.88
C ILE A 163 17.48 -2.94 15.54
N PHE A 164 17.83 -4.18 15.18
CA PHE A 164 18.90 -4.92 15.85
C PHE A 164 20.31 -4.61 15.32
N PHE A 165 20.41 -4.20 14.07
CA PHE A 165 21.66 -4.02 13.37
C PHE A 165 21.59 -2.77 12.50
N ASP A 166 22.73 -2.11 12.34
CA ASP A 166 22.91 -1.11 11.30
C ASP A 166 22.64 -1.77 9.94
N GLN A 167 21.87 -1.10 9.09
CA GLN A 167 21.51 -1.58 7.76
C GLN A 167 21.82 -0.48 6.74
N ASP A 168 22.77 -0.76 5.84
CA ASP A 168 23.01 0.03 4.64
C ASP A 168 22.42 -0.70 3.43
N TRP A 169 21.66 0.01 2.61
CA TRP A 169 21.05 -0.47 1.38
C TRP A 169 21.82 -0.03 0.13
N GLY A 170 22.90 0.73 0.28
CA GLY A 170 23.68 1.26 -0.83
C GLY A 170 22.82 2.16 -1.71
N ALA A 171 22.72 1.83 -3.00
CA ALA A 171 21.89 2.56 -3.96
C ALA A 171 20.53 1.89 -4.24
N MET A 172 20.13 0.89 -3.44
CA MET A 172 18.86 0.19 -3.64
C MET A 172 17.68 1.16 -3.42
N PRO A 173 16.74 1.27 -4.37
CA PRO A 173 15.54 2.07 -4.19
C PRO A 173 14.76 1.71 -2.93
N GLY A 174 14.04 2.69 -2.38
CA GLY A 174 13.09 2.46 -1.30
C GLY A 174 11.81 1.79 -1.80
N VAL A 175 11.02 1.30 -0.86
CA VAL A 175 9.66 0.77 -1.06
C VAL A 175 8.69 1.71 -0.38
N ILE A 176 7.59 2.07 -1.05
CA ILE A 176 6.58 2.95 -0.47
C ILE A 176 5.74 2.15 0.55
N PRO A 177 5.71 2.56 1.84
CA PRO A 177 4.86 1.95 2.84
C PRO A 177 3.40 2.24 2.57
N VAL A 178 2.58 1.18 2.61
CA VAL A 178 1.13 1.28 2.45
C VAL A 178 0.45 1.07 3.80
N ALA A 179 -0.26 2.08 4.29
CA ALA A 179 -1.11 2.00 5.46
C ALA A 179 -2.53 1.64 5.04
N SER A 180 -3.02 0.47 5.46
CA SER A 180 -4.31 -0.07 5.03
C SER A 180 -4.95 -0.92 6.13
N GLY A 181 -6.29 -0.83 6.25
CA GLY A 181 -7.09 -1.68 7.13
C GLY A 181 -7.77 -0.93 8.28
N GLY A 182 -9.09 -0.76 8.17
CA GLY A 182 -9.92 -0.17 9.24
C GLY A 182 -9.66 1.30 9.53
N ILE A 183 -9.17 2.06 8.53
CA ILE A 183 -8.92 3.50 8.65
C ILE A 183 -10.03 4.33 7.98
N HIS A 184 -10.23 5.55 8.48
CA HIS A 184 -11.23 6.54 8.04
C HIS A 184 -10.69 7.95 8.26
N VAL A 185 -11.42 8.99 7.83
CA VAL A 185 -10.97 10.40 7.84
C VAL A 185 -10.36 10.88 9.16
N TRP A 186 -10.89 10.47 10.33
CA TRP A 186 -10.33 10.86 11.64
C TRP A 186 -8.93 10.33 11.94
N HIS A 187 -8.47 9.30 11.23
CA HIS A 187 -7.10 8.79 11.35
C HIS A 187 -6.10 9.58 10.50
N MET A 188 -6.55 10.44 9.58
CA MET A 188 -5.70 11.14 8.62
C MET A 188 -4.55 11.93 9.29
N PRO A 189 -4.77 12.73 10.35
CA PRO A 189 -3.69 13.47 10.99
C PRO A 189 -2.59 12.56 11.56
N ALA A 190 -2.99 11.45 12.21
CA ALA A 190 -2.06 10.47 12.76
C ALA A 190 -1.29 9.74 11.64
N LEU A 191 -1.98 9.33 10.57
CA LEU A 191 -1.36 8.65 9.44
C LEU A 191 -0.34 9.54 8.72
N VAL A 192 -0.68 10.81 8.45
CA VAL A 192 0.25 11.78 7.85
C VAL A 192 1.44 12.05 8.77
N ASN A 193 1.23 12.06 10.09
CA ASN A 193 2.32 12.23 11.05
C ASN A 193 3.25 11.02 11.14
N ILE A 194 2.70 9.80 11.12
CA ILE A 194 3.47 8.55 11.23
C ILE A 194 4.23 8.24 9.93
N PHE A 195 3.54 8.31 8.79
CA PHE A 195 4.07 7.83 7.53
C PHE A 195 4.65 8.94 6.65
N GLY A 196 4.23 10.20 6.80
CA GLY A 196 4.70 11.29 5.95
C GLY A 196 4.28 11.16 4.47
N ASN A 197 4.93 11.94 3.59
CA ASN A 197 4.53 12.06 2.18
C ASN A 197 4.77 10.78 1.37
N ASP A 198 5.88 10.09 1.63
CA ASP A 198 6.26 8.89 0.88
C ASP A 198 5.54 7.68 1.46
N SER A 199 4.22 7.65 1.27
CA SER A 199 3.32 6.59 1.71
C SER A 199 2.04 6.51 0.87
N VAL A 200 1.35 5.37 0.91
CA VAL A 200 0.00 5.23 0.35
C VAL A 200 -0.97 4.92 1.49
N LEU A 201 -2.05 5.70 1.60
CA LEU A 201 -3.10 5.50 2.59
C LEU A 201 -4.34 4.91 1.91
N GLN A 202 -4.74 3.70 2.30
CA GLN A 202 -5.84 2.97 1.65
C GLN A 202 -7.11 2.93 2.49
N PHE A 203 -8.17 3.52 1.96
CA PHE A 203 -9.50 3.58 2.57
C PHE A 203 -10.47 2.71 1.77
N GLY A 204 -10.60 1.43 2.16
CA GLY A 204 -11.60 0.53 1.58
C GLY A 204 -13.00 0.86 2.09
N GLY A 205 -13.39 0.30 3.23
CA GLY A 205 -14.65 0.64 3.90
C GLY A 205 -14.78 2.14 4.22
N GLY A 206 -13.66 2.83 4.49
CA GLY A 206 -13.63 4.29 4.70
C GLY A 206 -13.95 5.14 3.46
N THR A 207 -14.11 4.54 2.27
CA THR A 207 -14.63 5.21 1.07
C THR A 207 -15.97 4.60 0.65
N LEU A 208 -16.03 3.29 0.48
CA LEU A 208 -17.25 2.61 -0.01
C LEU A 208 -18.41 2.68 0.99
N GLY A 209 -18.12 2.83 2.29
CA GLY A 209 -19.12 2.99 3.34
C GLY A 209 -19.59 4.43 3.57
N HIS A 210 -19.17 5.39 2.74
CA HIS A 210 -19.63 6.78 2.87
C HIS A 210 -21.13 6.87 2.55
N PRO A 211 -21.94 7.60 3.35
CA PRO A 211 -23.40 7.62 3.19
C PRO A 211 -23.88 8.17 1.85
N TRP A 212 -23.01 8.89 1.12
CA TRP A 212 -23.29 9.45 -0.21
C TRP A 212 -22.55 8.73 -1.36
N GLY A 213 -22.06 7.51 -1.11
CA GLY A 213 -21.41 6.67 -2.12
C GLY A 213 -19.93 7.00 -2.37
N ASN A 214 -19.34 6.23 -3.30
CA ASN A 214 -17.89 6.13 -3.47
C ASN A 214 -17.21 7.45 -3.82
N ALA A 215 -17.80 8.24 -4.73
CA ALA A 215 -17.21 9.51 -5.16
C ALA A 215 -17.11 10.51 -4.00
N ALA A 216 -18.18 10.65 -3.21
CA ALA A 216 -18.19 11.49 -2.01
C ALA A 216 -17.21 10.98 -0.95
N GLY A 217 -17.14 9.65 -0.74
CA GLY A 217 -16.17 9.05 0.18
C GLY A 217 -14.71 9.26 -0.26
N ALA A 218 -14.44 9.21 -1.56
CA ALA A 218 -13.11 9.49 -2.11
C ALA A 218 -12.74 10.97 -1.93
N ALA A 219 -13.68 11.88 -2.22
CA ALA A 219 -13.50 13.31 -2.00
C ALA A 219 -13.25 13.65 -0.51
N ALA A 220 -14.02 13.06 0.40
CA ALA A 220 -13.84 13.26 1.84
C ALA A 220 -12.43 12.85 2.31
N ASN A 221 -11.92 11.70 1.86
CA ASN A 221 -10.56 11.27 2.18
C ASN A 221 -9.49 12.19 1.55
N ARG A 222 -9.71 12.64 0.30
CA ARG A 222 -8.79 13.57 -0.39
C ARG A 222 -8.70 14.92 0.33
N VAL A 223 -9.84 15.53 0.67
CA VAL A 223 -9.92 16.80 1.41
C VAL A 223 -9.25 16.67 2.78
N ALA A 224 -9.54 15.59 3.52
CA ALA A 224 -8.90 15.36 4.82
C ALA A 224 -7.37 15.24 4.71
N LEU A 225 -6.87 14.56 3.67
CA LEU A 225 -5.43 14.43 3.43
C LEU A 225 -4.79 15.79 3.12
N GLU A 226 -5.34 16.53 2.16
CA GLU A 226 -4.80 17.83 1.74
C GLU A 226 -4.83 18.85 2.89
N ALA A 227 -5.90 18.89 3.68
CA ALA A 227 -5.99 19.74 4.87
C ALA A 227 -4.91 19.39 5.91
N CYS A 228 -4.64 18.09 6.15
CA CYS A 228 -3.58 17.67 7.05
C CYS A 228 -2.19 18.03 6.50
N VAL A 229 -1.95 17.85 5.20
CA VAL A 229 -0.67 18.20 4.56
C VAL A 229 -0.43 19.71 4.63
N GLN A 230 -1.45 20.53 4.33
CA GLN A 230 -1.38 21.98 4.45
C GLN A 230 -1.06 22.39 5.89
N ALA A 231 -1.84 21.92 6.86
CA ALA A 231 -1.64 22.26 8.27
C ALA A 231 -0.24 21.89 8.77
N ARG A 232 0.27 20.71 8.39
CA ARG A 232 1.65 20.30 8.71
C ARG A 232 2.68 21.24 8.10
N ASN A 233 2.50 21.62 6.83
CA ASN A 233 3.42 22.52 6.13
C ASN A 233 3.38 23.96 6.71
N GLU A 234 2.27 24.36 7.33
CA GLU A 234 2.11 25.59 8.10
C GLU A 234 2.68 25.49 9.53
N GLY A 235 3.25 24.35 9.92
CA GLY A 235 3.89 24.14 11.22
C GLY A 235 2.95 23.69 12.34
N ARG A 236 1.70 23.32 12.03
CA ARG A 236 0.74 22.82 13.03
C ARG A 236 1.07 21.41 13.49
N GLN A 237 0.75 21.11 14.74
CA GLN A 237 1.01 19.81 15.37
C GLN A 237 -0.17 18.85 15.12
N LEU A 238 -0.09 18.06 14.06
CA LEU A 238 -1.19 17.18 13.61
C LEU A 238 -1.81 16.29 14.69
N GLU A 239 -1.02 15.76 15.62
CA GLU A 239 -1.54 14.88 16.68
C GLU A 239 -2.31 15.62 17.77
N LYS A 240 -2.00 16.91 18.00
CA LYS A 240 -2.71 17.73 18.98
C LYS A 240 -3.89 18.46 18.36
N GLU A 241 -3.73 18.89 17.12
CA GLU A 241 -4.65 19.80 16.42
C GLU A 241 -5.52 19.09 15.38
N GLY A 242 -5.37 17.77 15.23
CA GLY A 242 -6.01 16.98 14.16
C GLY A 242 -7.53 17.11 14.10
N LYS A 243 -8.20 17.15 15.25
CA LYS A 243 -9.66 17.35 15.30
C LYS A 243 -10.04 18.71 14.71
N ASP A 244 -9.36 19.78 15.13
CA ASP A 244 -9.65 21.14 14.68
C ASP A 244 -9.36 21.32 13.20
N ILE A 245 -8.28 20.71 12.69
CA ILE A 245 -7.95 20.68 11.26
C ILE A 245 -9.10 20.07 10.46
N LEU A 246 -9.57 18.88 10.85
CA LEU A 246 -10.62 18.17 10.12
C LEU A 246 -11.99 18.85 10.25
N VAL A 247 -12.35 19.36 11.42
CA VAL A 247 -13.61 20.10 11.62
C VAL A 247 -13.62 21.39 10.80
N ASN A 248 -12.48 22.06 10.65
CA ASN A 248 -12.40 23.24 9.80
C ASN A 248 -12.50 22.88 8.31
N ALA A 249 -11.87 21.79 7.87
CA ALA A 249 -12.01 21.31 6.49
C ALA A 249 -13.45 20.91 6.13
N ALA A 250 -14.24 20.45 7.11
CA ALA A 250 -15.64 20.06 6.90
C ALA A 250 -16.62 21.25 6.74
N LYS A 251 -16.16 22.50 6.90
CA LYS A 251 -17.01 23.70 6.76
C LYS A 251 -17.15 24.18 5.31
N SER A 252 -16.25 23.76 4.43
CA SER A 252 -16.19 24.09 2.99
C SER A 252 -16.53 22.88 2.16
#